data_AF-A0A965P037-F1
#
_entry.id   AF-A0A965P037-F1
#
_cell.length_a   1.000
_cell.length_b   1.000
_cell.length_c   1.000
_cell.angle_alpha   90.00
_cell.angle_beta   90.00
_cell.angle_gamma   90.00
#
_symmetry.space_group_name_H-M   'P 1'
#
loop_
_entity.id
_entity.type
_entity.pdbx_description
1 polymer ?
#
loop_
_entity_poly.entity_id
_entity_poly.type
_entity_poly.pdbx_seq_one_letter_code
_entity_poly.pdbx_strand_id
1 'polypeptide(L)'
;MSFYCTYFFNLTMTYSEQYLALIAVVFLDGFFGVIAGAKREGFKTFKALSVIRTAAVWCMFLTVILLVEQGFKGTGWLSETILIPFIIFQLISALKNASMCGFIKADVLNQILDRIDNHKGIR
;
A
#
# COMPACT_ATOMS: atom_id res chain seq x y z
N MET A 1 -3.06 2.23 -31.42
CA MET A 1 -2.36 1.48 -30.35
C MET A 1 -1.10 2.20 -29.88
N SER A 2 -0.18 2.60 -30.78
CA SER A 2 1.10 3.22 -30.39
C SER A 2 0.98 4.44 -29.48
N PHE A 3 0.04 5.36 -29.75
CA PHE A 3 -0.10 6.59 -28.95
C PHE A 3 -0.43 6.31 -27.48
N TYR A 4 -1.45 5.48 -27.21
CA TYR A 4 -1.88 5.18 -25.83
C TYR A 4 -0.80 4.45 -25.02
N CYS A 5 -0.17 3.42 -25.61
CA CYS A 5 0.88 2.67 -24.93
C CYS A 5 2.11 3.55 -24.62
N THR A 6 2.54 4.38 -25.59
CA THR A 6 3.65 5.32 -25.37
C THR A 6 3.29 6.36 -24.32
N TYR A 7 2.04 6.84 -24.29
CA TYR A 7 1.59 7.80 -23.28
C TYR A 7 1.61 7.19 -21.87
N PHE A 8 1.05 6.00 -21.67
CA PHE A 8 1.10 5.32 -20.36
C PHE A 8 2.53 4.97 -19.94
N PHE A 9 3.38 4.56 -20.88
CA PHE A 9 4.79 4.32 -20.60
C PHE A 9 5.48 5.58 -20.07
N ASN A 10 5.29 6.72 -20.72
CA ASN A 10 5.87 7.99 -20.29
C ASN A 10 5.30 8.47 -18.95
N LEU A 11 3.99 8.27 -18.72
CA LEU A 11 3.35 8.58 -17.44
C LEU A 11 3.99 7.76 -16.31
N THR A 12 4.11 6.44 -16.49
CA THR A 12 4.73 5.56 -15.50
C THR A 12 6.20 5.88 -15.26
N MET A 13 6.96 6.23 -16.29
CA MET A 13 8.36 6.63 -16.13
C MET A 13 8.49 7.95 -15.36
N THR A 14 7.62 8.92 -15.65
CA THR A 14 7.60 10.23 -15.00
C THR A 14 7.28 10.11 -13.51
N TYR A 15 6.30 9.28 -13.13
CA TYR A 15 5.88 9.10 -11.73
C TYR A 15 6.33 7.76 -11.14
N SER A 16 7.46 7.24 -11.61
CA SER A 16 7.98 5.91 -11.23
C SER A 16 8.13 5.76 -9.72
N GLU A 17 8.55 6.81 -9.02
CA GLU A 17 8.67 6.83 -7.56
C GLU A 17 7.32 6.61 -6.86
N GLN A 18 6.24 7.24 -7.32
CA GLN A 18 4.90 7.06 -6.74
C GLN A 18 4.40 5.63 -6.94
N TYR A 19 4.59 5.05 -8.14
CA TYR A 19 4.23 3.67 -8.40
C TYR A 19 5.05 2.69 -7.55
N LEU A 20 6.37 2.90 -7.44
CA LEU A 20 7.25 2.06 -6.64
C LEU A 20 6.91 2.13 -5.15
N ALA A 21 6.65 3.33 -4.62
CA ALA A 21 6.24 3.50 -3.23
C ALA A 21 4.92 2.76 -2.93
N LEU A 22 3.93 2.91 -3.81
CA LEU A 22 2.64 2.23 -3.69
C LEU A 22 2.79 0.71 -3.71
N ILE A 23 3.53 0.18 -4.69
CA ILE A 23 3.80 -1.25 -4.83
C ILE A 23 4.55 -1.77 -3.60
N ALA A 24 5.65 -1.12 -3.21
CA ALA A 24 6.47 -1.56 -2.09
C ALA A 24 5.66 -1.72 -0.80
N VAL A 25 4.80 -0.74 -0.50
CA VAL A 25 3.99 -0.73 0.71
C VAL A 25 2.88 -1.79 0.67
N VAL A 26 2.21 -1.96 -0.48
CA VAL A 26 1.19 -3.01 -0.66
C VAL A 26 1.80 -4.40 -0.53
N PHE A 27 2.95 -4.64 -1.16
CA PHE A 27 3.64 -5.93 -1.10
C PHE A 27 4.21 -6.22 0.28
N LEU A 28 4.76 -5.22 0.97
CA LEU A 28 5.29 -5.38 2.32
C LEU A 28 4.20 -5.85 3.29
N ASP A 29 3.04 -5.19 3.29
CA ASP A 29 1.90 -5.63 4.10
C ASP A 29 1.37 -6.99 3.62
N GLY A 30 1.24 -7.19 2.31
CA GLY A 30 0.73 -8.43 1.73
C GLY A 30 1.59 -9.65 2.07
N PHE A 31 2.92 -9.52 2.02
CA PHE A 31 3.84 -10.60 2.38
C PHE A 31 3.74 -10.94 3.87
N PHE A 32 3.76 -9.94 4.76
CA PHE A 32 3.56 -10.20 6.18
C PHE A 32 2.18 -10.79 6.47
N GLY A 33 1.14 -10.35 5.77
CA GLY A 33 -0.21 -10.90 5.89
C GLY A 33 -0.31 -12.37 5.46
N VAL A 34 0.34 -12.73 4.36
CA VAL A 34 0.41 -14.12 3.87
C VAL A 34 1.18 -15.00 4.86
N ILE A 35 2.32 -14.54 5.37
CA ILE A 35 3.13 -15.29 6.36
C ILE A 35 2.36 -15.46 7.67
N ALA A 36 1.75 -14.40 8.18
CA ALA A 36 0.93 -14.44 9.40
C ALA A 36 -0.28 -15.39 9.23
N GLY A 37 -0.92 -15.33 8.07
CA GLY A 37 -2.03 -16.22 7.71
C GLY A 37 -1.59 -17.68 7.60
N ALA A 38 -0.43 -17.93 7.00
CA ALA A 38 0.13 -19.27 6.86
C ALA A 38 0.42 -19.92 8.22
N LYS A 39 0.90 -19.12 9.20
CA LYS A 39 1.18 -19.60 10.57
C LYS A 39 -0.10 -19.95 11.36
N ARG A 40 -1.24 -19.32 11.06
CA ARG A 40 -2.51 -19.53 11.80
C ARG A 40 -3.43 -20.58 11.17
N GLU A 41 -3.56 -20.58 9.85
CA GLU A 41 -4.56 -21.38 9.13
C GLU A 41 -3.95 -22.28 8.04
N GLY A 42 -2.62 -22.28 7.89
CA GLY A 42 -1.92 -22.88 6.74
C GLY A 42 -1.89 -21.96 5.51
N PHE A 43 -1.02 -22.27 4.56
CA PHE A 43 -0.87 -21.47 3.33
C PHE A 43 -2.08 -21.63 2.42
N LYS A 44 -2.70 -20.51 2.04
CA LYS A 44 -3.83 -20.47 1.11
C LYS A 44 -3.46 -19.64 -0.11
N THR A 45 -3.37 -20.28 -1.28
CA THR A 45 -3.00 -19.62 -2.55
C THR A 45 -3.91 -18.44 -2.89
N PHE A 46 -5.21 -18.51 -2.54
CA PHE A 46 -6.15 -17.40 -2.74
C PHE A 46 -5.76 -16.13 -1.96
N LYS A 47 -5.17 -16.27 -0.76
CA LYS A 47 -4.68 -15.12 0.04
C LYS A 47 -3.43 -14.50 -0.59
N ALA A 48 -2.56 -15.31 -1.21
CA ALA A 48 -1.41 -14.78 -1.94
C ALA A 48 -1.84 -14.05 -3.22
N LEU A 49 -2.79 -14.62 -3.96
CA LEU A 49 -3.33 -14.00 -5.17
C LEU A 49 -4.06 -12.67 -4.88
N SER A 50 -4.70 -12.55 -3.71
CA SER A 50 -5.34 -11.28 -3.33
C SER A 50 -4.35 -10.13 -3.19
N VAL A 51 -3.08 -10.37 -2.83
CA VAL A 51 -2.06 -9.31 -2.74
C VAL A 51 -1.76 -8.72 -4.12
N ILE A 52 -1.57 -9.58 -5.12
CA ILE A 52 -1.31 -9.16 -6.51
C ILE A 52 -2.53 -8.40 -7.06
N ARG A 53 -3.74 -8.88 -6.77
CA ARG A 53 -4.99 -8.20 -7.14
C ARG A 53 -5.07 -6.81 -6.51
N THR A 54 -4.75 -6.68 -5.22
CA THR A 54 -4.73 -5.39 -4.52
C THR A 54 -3.71 -4.44 -5.16
N ALA A 55 -2.49 -4.89 -5.43
CA ALA A 55 -1.47 -4.08 -6.10
C ALA A 55 -1.95 -3.59 -7.48
N ALA A 56 -2.53 -4.47 -8.30
CA ALA A 56 -3.05 -4.10 -9.62
C ALA A 56 -4.18 -3.06 -9.55
N VAL A 57 -5.11 -3.21 -8.60
CA VAL A 57 -6.21 -2.26 -8.40
C VAL A 57 -5.67 -0.90 -7.97
N TRP A 58 -4.73 -0.85 -7.03
CA TRP A 58 -4.16 0.42 -6.57
C TRP A 58 -3.29 1.10 -7.63
N CYS A 59 -2.53 0.34 -8.42
CA CYS A 59 -1.83 0.91 -9.58
C CYS A 59 -2.80 1.49 -10.61
N MET A 60 -3.95 0.87 -10.84
CA MET A 60 -5.00 1.42 -11.70
C MET A 60 -5.55 2.73 -11.14
N PHE A 61 -5.87 2.78 -9.84
CA PHE A 61 -6.31 4.03 -9.19
C PHE A 61 -5.27 5.14 -9.30
N LEU A 62 -3.99 4.85 -9.01
CA LEU A 62 -2.92 5.83 -9.15
C LEU A 62 -2.82 6.35 -10.58
N THR A 63 -2.92 5.45 -11.57
CA THR A 63 -2.92 5.84 -12.99
C THR A 63 -4.05 6.81 -13.30
N VAL A 64 -5.28 6.52 -12.86
CA VAL A 64 -6.44 7.40 -13.07
C VAL A 64 -6.24 8.76 -12.40
N ILE A 65 -5.71 8.79 -11.18
CA ILE A 65 -5.45 10.04 -10.46
C ILE A 65 -4.41 10.88 -11.21
N LEU A 66 -3.32 10.27 -11.69
CA LEU A 66 -2.28 10.97 -12.45
C LEU A 66 -2.77 11.48 -13.81
N LEU A 67 -3.70 10.76 -14.47
CA LEU A 67 -4.34 11.25 -15.68
C LEU A 67 -5.13 12.54 -15.42
N VAL A 68 -5.89 12.58 -14.32
CA VAL A 68 -6.61 13.78 -13.89
C VAL A 68 -5.62 14.88 -13.51
N GLU A 69 -4.55 14.53 -12.80
CA GLU A 69 -3.52 15.48 -12.38
C GLU A 69 -2.83 16.17 -13.58
N GLN A 70 -2.52 15.42 -14.64
CA GLN A 70 -1.95 15.99 -15.86
C GLN A 70 -2.98 16.71 -16.75
N GLY A 71 -4.25 16.32 -16.67
CA GLY A 71 -5.33 16.91 -17.47
C GLY A 71 -5.76 18.30 -17.01
N PHE A 72 -5.54 18.65 -15.74
CA PHE A 72 -6.01 19.89 -15.14
C PHE A 72 -4.85 20.70 -14.54
N LYS A 73 -4.77 21.99 -14.86
CA LYS A 73 -3.73 22.86 -14.26
C LYS A 73 -4.01 23.07 -12.77
N GLY A 74 -2.97 22.90 -11.94
CA GLY A 74 -3.03 23.19 -10.50
C GLY A 74 -3.50 22.03 -9.62
N THR A 75 -3.65 20.82 -10.16
CA THR A 75 -4.09 19.62 -9.40
C THR A 75 -2.93 18.72 -8.97
N GLY A 76 -1.67 19.18 -9.05
CA GLY A 76 -0.44 18.42 -8.74
C GLY A 76 -0.31 17.84 -7.33
N TRP A 77 -1.28 18.10 -6.45
CA TRP A 77 -1.34 17.63 -5.05
C TRP A 77 -2.33 16.47 -4.86
N LEU A 78 -3.07 16.10 -5.92
CA LEU A 78 -4.18 15.17 -5.84
C LEU A 78 -3.72 13.74 -5.55
N SER A 79 -2.69 13.28 -6.27
CA SER A 79 -2.08 11.95 -6.04
C SER A 79 -1.59 11.79 -4.61
N GLU A 80 -0.85 12.76 -4.08
CA GLU A 80 -0.35 12.76 -2.72
C GLU A 80 -1.47 12.72 -1.68
N THR A 81 -2.47 13.59 -1.84
CA THR A 81 -3.56 13.72 -0.87
C THR A 81 -4.41 12.46 -0.77
N ILE A 82 -4.65 11.78 -1.90
CA ILE A 82 -5.47 10.57 -1.92
C ILE A 82 -4.64 9.34 -1.49
N LEU A 83 -3.37 9.23 -1.92
CA LEU A 83 -2.57 8.04 -1.66
C LEU A 83 -1.89 8.03 -0.28
N ILE A 84 -1.50 9.17 0.27
CA ILE A 84 -0.78 9.19 1.56
C ILE A 84 -1.58 8.53 2.69
N PRO A 85 -2.88 8.81 2.89
CA PRO A 85 -3.68 8.11 3.89
C PRO A 85 -3.66 6.59 3.69
N PHE A 86 -3.80 6.13 2.45
CA PHE A 86 -3.73 4.71 2.11
C PHE A 86 -2.36 4.10 2.48
N ILE A 87 -1.27 4.76 2.08
CA ILE A 87 0.10 4.33 2.39
C ILE A 87 0.32 4.21 3.90
N ILE A 88 -0.14 5.20 4.68
CA ILE A 88 -0.03 5.19 6.15
C ILE A 88 -0.80 4.00 6.73
N PHE A 89 -2.04 3.77 6.30
CA PHE A 89 -2.81 2.62 6.76
C PHE A 89 -2.14 1.29 6.43
N GLN A 90 -1.56 1.19 5.24
CA GLN A 90 -0.90 -0.02 4.78
C GLN A 90 0.41 -0.29 5.56
N LEU A 91 1.17 0.76 5.91
CA LEU A 91 2.32 0.65 6.83
C LEU A 91 1.90 0.21 8.24
N ILE A 92 0.81 0.76 8.77
CA ILE A 92 0.28 0.33 10.07
C ILE A 92 -0.18 -1.13 10.03
N SER A 93 -0.84 -1.56 8.95
CA SER A 93 -1.24 -2.94 8.74
C SER A 93 -0.03 -3.87 8.68
N ALA A 94 1.01 -3.47 7.95
CA ALA A 94 2.24 -4.23 7.84
C ALA A 94 2.91 -4.47 9.20
N LEU A 95 2.98 -3.43 10.05
CA LEU A 95 3.54 -3.54 11.39
C LEU A 95 2.75 -4.53 12.27
N LYS A 96 1.42 -4.51 12.17
CA LYS A 96 0.55 -5.50 12.86
C LYS A 96 0.80 -6.91 12.35
N ASN A 97 0.87 -7.10 11.04
CA ASN A 97 1.14 -8.40 10.43
C ASN A 97 2.53 -8.94 10.79
N ALA A 98 3.54 -8.07 10.80
CA ALA A 98 4.90 -8.41 11.22
C ALA A 98 4.96 -8.84 12.70
N SER A 99 4.22 -8.16 13.59
CA SER A 99 4.11 -8.57 15.00
C SER A 99 3.42 -9.91 15.16
N MET A 100 2.34 -10.19 14.41
CA MET A 100 1.68 -11.51 14.43
C MET A 100 2.58 -12.65 13.94
N CYS A 101 3.52 -12.37 13.04
CA CYS A 101 4.52 -13.35 12.61
C CYS A 101 5.59 -13.64 13.68
N GLY A 102 5.77 -12.70 14.63
CA GLY A 102 6.83 -12.74 15.65
C GLY A 102 8.09 -11.95 15.28
N PHE A 103 8.07 -11.18 14.18
CA PHE A 103 9.21 -10.33 13.79
C PHE A 103 9.34 -9.09 14.69
N ILE A 104 8.24 -8.62 15.28
CA ILE A 104 8.19 -7.47 16.18
C ILE A 104 7.48 -7.86 17.48
N LYS A 105 8.07 -7.54 18.63
CA LYS A 105 7.43 -7.76 19.93
C LYS A 105 6.12 -6.97 20.02
N ALA A 106 5.06 -7.63 20.49
CA ALA A 106 3.73 -7.02 20.60
C ALA A 106 3.73 -5.75 21.45
N ASP A 107 4.51 -5.73 22.55
CA ASP A 107 4.62 -4.56 23.41
C ASP A 107 5.22 -3.34 22.69
N VAL A 108 6.23 -3.57 21.84
CA VAL A 108 6.85 -2.50 21.04
C VAL A 108 5.86 -1.97 20.00
N LEU A 109 5.11 -2.86 19.35
CA LEU A 109 4.06 -2.44 18.42
C LEU A 109 2.99 -1.61 19.13
N ASN A 110 2.53 -2.04 20.31
CA ASN A 110 1.52 -1.31 21.07
C ASN A 110 2.03 0.09 21.45
N GLN A 111 3.26 0.23 21.92
CA GLN A 111 3.86 1.55 22.19
C GLN A 111 3.91 2.46 20.95
N ILE A 112 4.18 1.91 19.76
CA ILE A 112 4.16 2.67 18.50
C ILE A 112 2.71 3.06 18.16
N LEU A 113 1.77 2.13 18.23
CA LEU A 113 0.37 2.37 17.88
C LEU A 113 -0.29 3.36 18.83
N ASP A 114 -0.01 3.29 20.13
CA ASP A 114 -0.58 4.18 21.14
C ASP A 114 -0.12 5.63 20.90
N ARG A 115 1.13 5.83 20.45
CA ARG A 115 1.63 7.17 20.07
C ARG A 115 0.99 7.72 18.81
N ILE A 116 0.55 6.85 17.89
CA ILE A 116 -0.13 7.24 16.65
C ILE A 116 -1.62 7.48 16.90
N ASP A 117 -2.23 6.68 17.77
CA ASP A 117 -3.67 6.67 18.05
C ASP A 117 -3.93 6.77 19.56
N ASN A 118 -3.81 7.98 20.09
CA ASN A 118 -4.05 8.28 21.51
C ASN A 118 -5.52 8.09 21.96
N HIS A 119 -6.46 7.87 21.03
CA HIS A 119 -7.90 7.82 21.33
C HIS A 119 -8.44 6.41 21.55
N LYS A 120 -7.66 5.37 21.27
CA LYS A 120 -8.15 3.98 21.35
C LYS A 120 -8.18 3.36 22.76
N GLY A 121 -7.77 4.09 23.79
CA GLY A 121 -7.67 3.58 25.16
C GLY A 121 -6.52 2.59 25.34
N ILE A 122 -5.98 2.52 26.56
CA ILE A 122 -4.86 1.62 26.93
C ILE A 122 -5.31 0.18 26.69
N ARG A 123 -4.55 -0.57 25.87
CA ARG A 123 -4.80 -1.98 25.54
C ARG A 123 -4.16 -2.94 26.53
#